data_AF-A0A5K1AQA1-F1
#
_entry.id   AF-A0A5K1AQA1-F1
#
_cell.length_a   1.000
_cell.length_b   1.000
_cell.length_c   1.000
_cell.angle_alpha   90.00
_cell.angle_beta   90.00
_cell.angle_gamma   90.00
#
_symmetry.space_group_name_H-M   'P 1'
#
loop_
_entity.id
_entity.type
_entity.pdbx_description
1 polymer ?
#
loop_
_entity_poly.entity_id
_entity_poly.type
_entity_poly.pdbx_seq_one_letter_code
_entity_poly.pdbx_strand_id
1 'polypeptide(L)'
;MSPCRYGDVFKTHVLGYPSVMLAGPDDVKFVLASRSELFKPTYPRNKMTLIGPSALFFHEGDYHMRLRKPVQASLLPDSIRSTVADVDAVAISVLASWSHGNVVHVFSGIKQ
;
A
#
# COMPACT_ATOMS: atom_id res chain seq x y z
N MET A 1 -12.37 2.31 -15.46
CA MET A 1 -11.97 1.62 -16.70
C MET A 1 -11.31 0.31 -16.30
N SER A 2 -11.83 -0.83 -16.74
CA SER A 2 -11.29 -2.15 -16.39
C SER A 2 -10.43 -2.71 -17.52
N PRO A 3 -9.42 -3.55 -17.21
CA PRO A 3 -8.60 -4.24 -18.21
C PRO A 3 -9.44 -4.98 -19.25
N CYS A 4 -10.59 -5.54 -18.84
CA CYS A 4 -11.48 -6.32 -19.70
C CYS A 4 -12.03 -5.56 -20.92
N ARG A 5 -12.00 -4.21 -20.94
CA ARG A 5 -12.53 -3.41 -22.06
C ARG A 5 -11.45 -2.88 -23.01
N TYR A 6 -10.23 -2.65 -22.51
CA TYR A 6 -9.18 -1.94 -23.26
C TYR A 6 -7.86 -2.70 -23.35
N GLY A 7 -7.80 -3.91 -22.79
CA GLY A 7 -6.58 -4.69 -22.68
C GLY A 7 -5.73 -4.27 -21.48
N ASP A 8 -4.60 -4.96 -21.33
CA ASP A 8 -3.68 -4.78 -20.21
C ASP A 8 -2.86 -3.49 -20.28
N VAL A 9 -2.80 -2.87 -21.47
CA VAL A 9 -2.10 -1.60 -21.71
C VAL A 9 -3.01 -0.64 -22.47
N PHE A 10 -3.34 0.51 -21.87
CA PHE A 10 -4.14 1.52 -22.55
C PHE A 10 -3.83 2.95 -22.09
N LYS A 11 -4.12 3.91 -22.98
CA LYS A 11 -3.95 5.35 -22.71
C LYS A 11 -5.24 5.95 -22.19
N THR A 12 -5.11 6.91 -21.27
CA THR A 12 -6.24 7.65 -20.69
C THR A 12 -5.76 9.01 -20.15
N HIS A 13 -6.67 9.77 -19.54
CA HIS A 13 -6.34 10.99 -18.82
C HIS A 13 -6.80 10.87 -17.37
N VAL A 14 -5.87 10.88 -16.42
CA VAL A 14 -6.17 10.89 -14.99
C VAL A 14 -6.02 12.30 -14.47
N LEU A 15 -7.11 12.89 -13.99
CA LEU A 15 -7.13 14.28 -13.48
C LEU A 15 -6.56 15.29 -14.49
N GLY A 16 -6.83 15.09 -15.78
CA GLY A 16 -6.34 15.94 -16.87
C GLY A 16 -4.91 15.64 -17.35
N TYR A 17 -4.19 14.72 -16.71
CA TYR A 17 -2.84 14.34 -17.11
C TYR A 17 -2.85 13.12 -18.04
N PRO A 18 -2.18 13.17 -19.22
CA PRO A 18 -1.98 12.00 -20.06
C PRO A 18 -1.35 10.86 -19.27
N SER A 19 -1.99 9.71 -19.26
CA SER A 19 -1.65 8.58 -18.41
C SER A 19 -1.71 7.27 -19.19
N VAL A 20 -0.81 6.35 -18.88
CA VAL A 20 -0.83 4.97 -19.40
C VAL A 20 -1.16 4.05 -18.24
N MET A 21 -2.19 3.23 -18.41
CA MET A 21 -2.55 2.17 -17.48
C MET A 21 -1.90 0.87 -17.94
N LEU A 22 -1.30 0.14 -17.00
CA LEU A 22 -0.60 -1.12 -17.21
C LEU A 22 -1.08 -2.13 -16.16
N ALA A 23 -1.51 -3.30 -16.60
CA ALA A 23 -2.00 -4.38 -15.72
C ALA A 23 -1.35 -5.74 -16.02
N GLY A 24 -0.67 -5.89 -17.16
CA GLY A 24 0.02 -7.11 -17.54
C GLY A 24 1.23 -7.38 -16.64
N PRO A 25 1.50 -8.63 -16.25
CA PRO A 25 2.59 -8.96 -15.32
C PRO A 25 3.96 -8.53 -15.86
N ASP A 26 4.22 -8.72 -17.16
CA ASP A 26 5.47 -8.32 -17.80
C ASP A 26 5.61 -6.79 -17.88
N ASP A 27 4.51 -6.08 -18.17
CA ASP A 27 4.49 -4.61 -18.23
C ASP A 27 4.73 -3.99 -16.84
N VAL A 28 4.08 -4.55 -15.81
CA VAL A 28 4.27 -4.11 -14.42
C VAL A 28 5.69 -4.40 -13.96
N LYS A 29 6.25 -5.57 -14.29
CA LYS A 29 7.64 -5.91 -13.98
C LYS A 29 8.64 -5.01 -14.73
N PHE A 30 8.32 -4.60 -15.96
CA PHE A 30 9.13 -3.67 -16.71
C PHE A 30 9.27 -2.33 -15.97
N VAL A 31 8.15 -1.77 -15.51
CA VAL A 31 8.11 -0.48 -14.80
C VAL A 31 8.66 -0.56 -13.39
N LEU A 32 8.35 -1.62 -12.64
CA LEU A 32 8.66 -1.69 -11.20
C LEU A 32 10.01 -2.33 -10.89
N ALA A 33 10.60 -3.08 -11.81
CA ALA A 33 11.84 -3.82 -11.57
C ALA A 33 12.86 -3.69 -12.71
N SER A 34 12.50 -4.08 -13.92
CA SER A 34 13.47 -4.29 -15.01
C SER A 34 14.07 -2.99 -15.55
N ARG A 35 13.27 -1.91 -15.58
CA ARG A 35 13.66 -0.56 -16.02
C ARG A 35 13.18 0.51 -15.05
N SER A 36 13.12 0.17 -13.76
CA SER A 36 12.58 1.03 -12.70
C SER A 36 13.24 2.41 -12.61
N GLU A 37 14.52 2.49 -12.98
CA GLU A 37 15.29 3.73 -13.02
C GLU A 37 14.76 4.78 -14.00
N LEU A 38 13.97 4.36 -15.00
CA LEU A 38 13.31 5.26 -15.94
C LEU A 38 12.02 5.87 -15.40
N PHE A 39 11.49 5.33 -14.30
CA PHE A 39 10.17 5.68 -13.78
C PHE A 39 10.30 6.34 -12.41
N LYS A 40 9.84 7.57 -12.31
CA LYS A 40 9.77 8.30 -11.04
C LYS A 40 8.36 8.28 -10.47
N PRO A 41 8.19 7.80 -9.22
CA PRO A 41 6.88 7.85 -8.58
C PRO A 41 6.38 9.28 -8.47
N THR A 42 5.19 9.55 -8.98
CA THR A 42 4.56 10.87 -8.90
C THR A 42 3.34 10.83 -7.99
N TYR A 43 3.16 11.88 -7.20
CA TYR A 43 2.16 11.91 -6.14
C TYR A 43 1.27 13.16 -6.22
N PRO A 44 -0.06 13.02 -6.44
CA PRO A 44 -0.99 14.14 -6.29
C PRO A 44 -0.82 14.88 -4.95
N ARG A 45 -0.89 16.21 -4.98
CA ARG A 45 -0.62 17.09 -3.82
C ARG A 45 -1.50 16.75 -2.62
N ASN A 46 -2.77 16.43 -2.84
CA ASN A 46 -3.71 16.07 -1.77
C ASN A 46 -3.22 14.88 -0.93
N LYS A 47 -2.60 13.89 -1.56
CA LYS A 47 -2.12 12.70 -0.84
C LYS A 47 -0.82 12.97 -0.10
N MET A 48 0.02 13.88 -0.61
CA MET A 48 1.20 14.34 0.11
C MET A 48 0.81 15.07 1.39
N THR A 49 -0.22 15.92 1.33
CA THR A 49 -0.75 16.61 2.52
C THR A 49 -1.36 15.63 3.52
N LEU A 50 -2.10 14.62 3.06
CA LEU A 50 -2.77 13.65 3.94
C LEU A 50 -1.79 12.77 4.72
N ILE A 51 -0.74 12.27 4.05
CA ILE A 51 0.22 11.33 4.65
C ILE A 51 1.33 12.07 5.40
N GLY A 52 1.68 13.27 4.93
CA GLY A 52 2.75 14.09 5.47
C GLY A 52 4.01 14.08 4.57
N PRO A 53 4.71 15.22 4.45
CA PRO A 53 5.78 15.41 3.48
C PRO A 53 7.03 14.55 3.73
N SER A 54 7.21 14.05 4.95
CA SER A 54 8.33 13.20 5.36
C SER A 54 8.04 11.69 5.21
N ALA A 55 6.91 11.34 4.58
CA ALA A 55 6.55 9.94 4.40
C ALA A 55 7.54 9.24 3.47
N LEU A 56 7.89 8.00 3.82
CA LEU A 56 8.84 7.16 3.08
C LEU A 56 8.61 7.20 1.56
N PHE A 57 7.37 7.13 1.12
CA PHE A 57 7.00 7.06 -0.30
C PHE A 57 7.41 8.28 -1.14
N PHE A 58 7.62 9.44 -0.53
CA PHE A 58 7.90 10.70 -1.24
C PHE A 58 9.40 10.99 -1.40
N HIS A 59 10.26 10.05 -1.01
CA HIS A 59 11.70 10.19 -1.10
C HIS A 59 12.28 9.26 -2.16
N GLU A 60 13.43 9.63 -2.74
CA GLU A 60 14.14 8.86 -3.76
C GLU A 60 15.61 8.60 -3.36
N GLY A 61 16.25 7.68 -4.08
CA GLY A 61 17.68 7.40 -3.98
C GLY A 61 18.15 7.00 -2.57
N ASP A 62 19.34 7.47 -2.20
CA ASP A 62 19.97 7.09 -0.94
C ASP A 62 19.16 7.51 0.29
N TYR A 63 18.45 8.65 0.22
CA TYR A 63 17.63 9.10 1.33
C TYR A 63 16.45 8.15 1.57
N HIS A 64 15.75 7.76 0.50
CA HIS A 64 14.74 6.71 0.56
C HIS A 64 15.31 5.40 1.13
N MET A 65 16.48 4.97 0.65
CA MET A 65 17.11 3.74 1.13
C MET A 65 17.45 3.77 2.63
N ARG A 66 17.91 4.92 3.14
CA ARG A 66 18.17 5.10 4.58
C ARG A 66 16.88 4.99 5.40
N LEU A 67 15.77 5.58 4.93
CA LEU A 67 14.48 5.49 5.61
C LEU A 67 13.84 4.10 5.49
N ARG A 68 14.00 3.42 4.36
CA ARG A 68 13.41 2.11 4.10
C ARG A 68 14.00 1.01 4.97
N LYS A 69 15.32 1.02 5.20
CA LYS A 69 16.03 -0.03 5.96
C LYS A 69 15.41 -0.36 7.33
N PRO A 70 15.19 0.61 8.24
CA PRO A 70 14.59 0.31 9.54
C PRO A 70 13.15 -0.20 9.42
N VAL A 71 12.35 0.35 8.51
CA VAL A 71 10.98 -0.11 8.24
C VAL A 71 10.98 -1.56 7.73
N GLN A 72 11.92 -1.92 6.88
CA GLN A 72 12.05 -3.30 6.39
C GLN A 72 12.47 -4.25 7.52
N ALA A 73 13.35 -3.82 8.42
CA ALA A 73 13.81 -4.64 9.55
C ALA A 73 12.67 -4.98 10.53
N SER A 74 11.75 -4.05 10.78
CA SER A 74 10.57 -4.31 11.62
C SER A 74 9.56 -5.28 10.99
N LEU A 75 9.70 -5.55 9.69
CA LEU A 75 8.82 -6.45 8.93
C LEU A 75 9.48 -7.79 8.58
N LEU A 76 10.64 -8.09 9.18
CA LEU A 76 11.25 -9.41 9.03
C LEU A 76 10.44 -10.47 9.79
N PRO A 77 10.46 -11.74 9.35
CA PRO A 77 9.67 -12.80 9.98
C PRO A 77 9.88 -12.92 11.49
N ASP A 78 11.12 -12.78 11.97
CA ASP A 78 11.43 -12.86 13.40
C ASP A 78 10.88 -11.66 14.17
N SER A 79 10.95 -10.45 13.59
CA SER A 79 10.37 -9.24 14.16
C SER A 79 8.83 -9.30 14.23
N ILE A 80 8.19 -9.87 13.21
CA ILE A 80 6.73 -10.00 13.16
C ILE A 80 6.25 -11.08 14.13
N ARG A 81 7.01 -12.19 14.28
CA ARG A 81 6.61 -13.34 15.08
C ARG A 81 6.26 -12.96 16.53
N SER A 82 7.01 -12.02 17.12
CA SER A 82 6.70 -11.53 18.48
C SER A 82 5.36 -10.81 18.56
N THR A 83 4.96 -10.10 17.50
CA THR A 83 3.70 -9.34 17.45
C THR A 83 2.48 -10.21 17.17
N VAL A 84 2.66 -11.43 16.63
CA VAL A 84 1.53 -12.32 16.29
C VAL A 84 0.68 -12.64 17.53
N ALA A 85 1.30 -12.94 18.66
CA ALA A 85 0.59 -13.26 19.89
C ALA A 85 -0.25 -12.07 20.41
N ASP A 86 0.29 -10.86 20.32
CA ASP A 86 -0.41 -9.65 20.74
C ASP A 86 -1.63 -9.37 19.83
N VAL A 87 -1.44 -9.51 18.52
CA VAL A 87 -2.54 -9.35 17.54
C VAL A 87 -3.63 -10.40 17.74
N ASP A 88 -3.24 -11.66 18.02
CA ASP A 88 -4.19 -12.74 18.29
C ASP A 88 -5.01 -12.47 19.57
N ALA A 89 -4.35 -12.01 20.64
CA ALA A 89 -5.02 -11.63 21.87
C ALA A 89 -6.03 -10.48 21.66
N VAL A 90 -5.66 -9.45 20.88
CA VAL A 90 -6.57 -8.36 20.52
C VAL A 90 -7.73 -8.87 19.68
N ALA A 91 -7.48 -9.72 18.68
CA ALA A 91 -8.52 -10.28 17.83
C ALA A 91 -9.54 -11.10 18.63
N ILE A 92 -9.08 -11.95 19.56
CA ILE A 92 -9.95 -12.73 20.45
C ILE A 92 -10.80 -11.79 21.33
N SER A 93 -10.20 -10.74 21.90
CA SER A 93 -10.92 -9.75 22.72
C SER A 93 -12.01 -9.03 21.92
N VAL A 94 -11.70 -8.57 20.71
CA VAL A 94 -12.66 -7.92 19.81
C VAL A 94 -13.80 -8.87 19.45
N LEU A 95 -13.50 -10.12 19.11
CA LEU A 95 -14.52 -11.12 18.78
C LEU A 95 -15.41 -11.46 19.98
N ALA A 96 -14.84 -11.57 21.19
CA ALA A 96 -15.61 -11.80 22.40
C ALA A 96 -16.61 -10.66 22.68
N SER A 97 -16.25 -9.41 22.37
CA SER A 97 -17.13 -8.25 22.53
C SER A 97 -18.39 -8.32 21.64
N TRP A 98 -18.34 -9.09 20.56
CA TRP A 98 -19.43 -9.23 19.58
C TRP A 98 -20.45 -10.32 19.93
N SER A 99 -20.21 -11.10 20.99
CA SER A 99 -21.04 -12.26 21.39
C SER A 99 -22.49 -11.94 21.79
N HIS A 100 -22.86 -10.67 21.92
CA HIS A 100 -24.18 -10.23 22.42
C HIS A 100 -25.29 -10.17 21.35
N GLY A 101 -25.12 -10.83 20.19
CA GLY A 101 -26.18 -10.98 19.17
C GLY A 101 -26.52 -9.72 18.37
N ASN A 102 -25.71 -8.66 18.50
CA ASN A 102 -25.89 -7.42 17.76
C ASN A 102 -25.29 -7.51 16.34
N VAL A 103 -25.89 -6.80 15.39
CA VAL A 103 -25.28 -6.61 14.06
C VAL A 103 -24.00 -5.78 14.23
N VAL A 104 -22.88 -6.34 13.79
CA VAL A 104 -21.56 -5.68 13.88
C VAL A 104 -21.15 -5.12 12.53
N HIS A 105 -20.75 -3.86 12.52
CA HIS A 105 -20.03 -3.26 11.40
C HIS A 105 -18.53 -3.60 11.52
N VAL A 106 -18.10 -4.63 10.79
CA VAL A 106 -16.76 -5.22 10.90
C VAL A 106 -15.64 -4.18 10.70
N PHE A 107 -15.79 -3.26 9.76
CA PHE A 107 -14.77 -2.21 9.51
C PHE A 107 -14.53 -1.31 10.72
N SER A 108 -15.58 -0.87 11.41
CA SER A 108 -15.44 -0.05 12.62
C SER A 108 -14.95 -0.88 13.79
N GLY A 109 -15.34 -2.16 13.86
CA GLY A 109 -14.93 -3.06 14.95
C GLY A 109 -13.45 -3.45 14.90
N ILE A 110 -12.85 -3.57 13.71
CA ILE A 110 -11.41 -3.91 13.55
C ILE A 110 -10.51 -2.67 13.73
N LYS A 111 -11.05 -1.46 13.58
CA LYS A 111 -10.27 -0.20 13.63
C LYS A 111 -10.18 0.46 15.01
N GLN A 112 -10.92 -0.03 16.00
CA GLN A 112 -10.81 0.44 17.38
C GLN A 112 -9.47 0.05 18.00
#